data_AF-A0A7J4PU99-F1
#
_entry.id   AF-A0A7J4PU99-F1
#
_cell.length_a   1.000
_cell.length_b   1.000
_cell.length_c   1.000
_cell.angle_alpha   90.00
_cell.angle_beta   90.00
_cell.angle_gamma   90.00
#
_symmetry.space_group_name_H-M   'P 1'
#
loop_
_entity.id
_entity.type
_entity.pdbx_description
1 polymer ?
#
loop_
_entity_poly.entity_id
_entity_poly.type
_entity_poly.pdbx_seq_one_letter_code
_entity_poly.pdbx_strand_id
1 'polypeptide(L)'
;YKMLEMAHTDETVFPPTPLYNEGWMLRIVLSAQSEGIKCLPFTFLPGARWFSEALIDSPFLRRWRGDPLAENVTHLDGAIGHFYFRPGTKAGLIITADATQFDVTEAKMFAHLSPKVTNASYYDQAARNVACIAWAIGQADKPVADFESLGFYVVAPRVQIREGIFSSQISGSSIKKKVERRISAYSGDKRKYAELQTWYRDFFIPTLKHIEIDCVAWEDIVEAIDEPDVREFYDRCLRFNVRKTRRG
;
A
#
# COMPACT_ATOMS: atom_id res chain seq x y z
N TYR A 1 28.77 8.71 -9.04
CA TYR A 1 29.33 9.37 -7.83
C TYR A 1 29.88 8.25 -6.97
N LYS A 2 31.17 8.29 -6.64
CA LYS A 2 31.93 7.14 -6.10
C LYS A 2 31.24 6.42 -4.94
N MET A 3 30.58 7.15 -4.05
CA MET A 3 29.84 6.56 -2.91
C MET A 3 28.70 5.61 -3.33
N LEU A 4 27.97 5.92 -4.41
CA LEU A 4 26.88 5.06 -4.91
C LEU A 4 27.42 3.81 -5.60
N GLU A 5 28.53 3.95 -6.33
CA GLU A 5 29.22 2.83 -6.98
C GLU A 5 29.77 1.84 -5.93
N MET A 6 30.27 2.35 -4.79
CA MET A 6 30.80 1.51 -3.70
C MET A 6 29.73 0.91 -2.79
N ALA A 7 28.46 1.31 -2.91
CA ALA A 7 27.38 0.99 -1.96
C ALA A 7 27.10 -0.51 -1.77
N HIS A 8 27.54 -1.35 -2.71
CA HIS A 8 27.36 -2.81 -2.69
C HIS A 8 28.68 -3.58 -2.56
N THR A 9 29.78 -2.89 -2.26
CA THR A 9 31.14 -3.42 -2.10
C THR A 9 31.56 -3.45 -0.62
N ASP A 10 32.67 -4.11 -0.32
CA ASP A 10 33.25 -4.13 1.04
C ASP A 10 33.82 -2.77 1.48
N GLU A 11 34.00 -1.84 0.55
CA GLU A 11 34.43 -0.47 0.84
C GLU A 11 33.26 0.46 1.19
N THR A 12 32.02 -0.04 1.27
CA THR A 12 30.85 0.78 1.60
C THR A 12 30.99 1.44 2.97
N VAL A 13 30.64 2.72 3.05
CA VAL A 13 30.70 3.53 4.29
C VAL A 13 29.33 3.66 4.96
N PHE A 14 28.32 2.95 4.47
CA PHE A 14 26.98 2.90 5.04
C PHE A 14 26.35 1.52 4.79
N PRO A 15 25.35 1.11 5.60
CA PRO A 15 24.61 -0.12 5.32
C PRO A 15 23.99 -0.05 3.93
N PRO A 16 24.03 -1.09 3.08
CA PRO A 16 23.46 -1.02 1.73
C PRO A 16 21.92 -0.91 1.68
N THR A 17 21.23 -1.32 2.75
CA THR A 17 19.76 -1.45 2.76
C THR A 17 18.95 -0.14 2.62
N PRO A 18 19.43 1.07 2.95
CA PRO A 18 18.72 2.32 2.61
C PRO A 18 18.69 2.60 1.10
N LEU A 19 19.61 2.02 0.33
CA LEU A 19 19.61 2.10 -1.13
C LEU A 19 18.88 0.88 -1.74
N TYR A 20 19.28 -0.33 -1.36
CA TYR A 20 18.70 -1.57 -1.88
C TYR A 20 17.57 -2.05 -0.97
N ASN A 21 16.37 -1.49 -1.15
CA ASN A 21 15.14 -1.85 -0.45
C ASN A 21 13.91 -1.84 -1.36
N GLU A 22 12.80 -2.32 -0.81
CA GLU A 22 11.47 -2.35 -1.41
C GLU A 22 11.01 -0.98 -1.93
N GLY A 23 11.29 0.11 -1.22
CA GLY A 23 10.84 1.45 -1.60
C GLY A 23 11.55 1.98 -2.85
N TRP A 24 12.88 1.81 -2.96
CA TRP A 24 13.59 2.15 -4.19
C TRP A 24 13.22 1.22 -5.35
N MET A 25 13.09 -0.08 -5.10
CA MET A 25 12.65 -1.02 -6.12
C MET A 25 11.27 -0.65 -6.67
N LEU A 26 10.32 -0.31 -5.80
CA LEU A 26 8.99 0.13 -6.21
C LEU A 26 9.02 1.41 -7.04
N ARG A 27 9.88 2.39 -6.72
CA ARG A 27 10.02 3.62 -7.53
C ARG A 27 10.49 3.34 -8.95
N ILE A 28 11.45 2.42 -9.12
CA ILE A 28 11.92 1.99 -10.45
C ILE A 28 10.77 1.36 -11.23
N VAL A 29 10.02 0.45 -10.60
CA VAL A 29 8.88 -0.24 -11.21
C VAL A 29 7.77 0.73 -11.61
N LEU A 30 7.40 1.66 -10.72
CA LEU A 30 6.38 2.67 -11.02
C LEU A 30 6.81 3.62 -12.14
N SER A 31 8.10 3.98 -12.21
CA SER A 31 8.65 4.77 -13.33
C SER A 31 8.51 4.01 -14.65
N ALA A 32 9.01 2.77 -14.70
CA ALA A 32 8.92 1.92 -15.89
C ALA A 32 7.46 1.75 -16.36
N GLN A 33 6.54 1.47 -15.43
CA GLN A 33 5.11 1.35 -15.72
C GLN A 33 4.53 2.66 -16.28
N SER A 34 4.89 3.80 -15.71
CA SER A 34 4.43 5.12 -16.17
C SER A 34 4.98 5.50 -17.56
N GLU A 35 6.09 4.89 -17.97
CA GLU A 35 6.70 5.05 -19.29
C GLU A 35 6.15 4.05 -20.33
N GLY A 36 5.17 3.23 -19.94
CA GLY A 36 4.44 2.33 -20.84
C GLY A 36 4.91 0.88 -20.84
N ILE A 37 5.89 0.52 -20.01
CA ILE A 37 6.30 -0.88 -19.81
C ILE A 37 5.21 -1.58 -18.99
N LYS A 38 4.57 -2.60 -19.55
CA LYS A 38 3.49 -3.33 -18.87
C LYS A 38 4.06 -4.37 -17.90
N CYS A 39 4.43 -3.94 -16.69
CA CYS A 39 5.01 -4.80 -15.66
C CYS A 39 4.12 -4.99 -14.43
N LEU A 40 3.06 -4.20 -14.27
CA LEU A 40 2.05 -4.29 -13.21
C LEU A 40 0.67 -4.71 -13.77
N PRO A 41 -0.25 -5.23 -12.93
CA PRO A 41 -1.55 -5.74 -13.37
C PRO A 41 -2.55 -4.66 -13.83
N PHE A 42 -2.18 -3.38 -13.70
CA PHE A 42 -2.97 -2.24 -14.16
C PHE A 42 -2.18 -1.40 -15.15
N THR A 43 -2.85 -0.47 -15.83
CA THR A 43 -2.20 0.55 -16.69
C THR A 43 -2.55 1.94 -16.17
N PHE A 44 -1.73 2.95 -16.47
CA PHE A 44 -2.04 4.33 -16.10
C PHE A 44 -3.13 4.85 -17.03
N LEU A 45 -4.28 5.23 -16.46
CA LEU A 45 -5.34 5.88 -17.21
C LEU A 45 -4.95 7.33 -17.55
N PRO A 46 -5.57 7.95 -18.57
CA PRO A 46 -5.28 9.34 -18.94
C PRO A 46 -5.43 10.30 -17.76
N GLY A 47 -4.38 11.05 -17.44
CA GLY A 47 -4.37 11.98 -16.31
C GLY A 47 -3.96 11.37 -14.97
N ALA A 48 -3.80 10.05 -14.90
CA ALA A 48 -3.25 9.38 -13.72
C ALA A 48 -1.78 9.74 -13.52
N ARG A 49 -1.36 9.74 -12.26
CA ARG A 49 0.02 9.92 -11.82
C ARG A 49 0.36 8.90 -10.75
N TRP A 50 1.63 8.80 -10.38
CA TRP A 50 2.04 7.99 -9.24
C TRP A 50 2.81 8.82 -8.21
N PHE A 51 2.83 8.32 -6.99
CA PHE A 51 3.67 8.83 -5.92
C PHE A 51 4.04 7.70 -4.96
N SER A 52 5.28 7.70 -4.49
CA SER A 52 5.75 6.78 -3.47
C SER A 52 5.72 7.45 -2.10
N GLU A 53 5.34 6.70 -1.05
CA GLU A 53 5.23 7.20 0.33
C GLU A 53 4.11 8.25 0.53
N ALA A 54 2.98 8.08 -0.16
CA ALA A 54 1.81 8.94 0.03
C ALA A 54 1.18 8.70 1.42
N LEU A 55 0.62 9.75 2.02
CA LEU A 55 -0.15 9.67 3.27
C LEU A 55 -1.64 9.71 2.96
N ILE A 56 -2.38 8.67 3.34
CA ILE A 56 -3.84 8.62 3.18
C ILE A 56 -4.53 8.67 4.55
N ASP A 57 -5.67 9.35 4.61
CA ASP A 57 -6.47 9.43 5.83
C ASP A 57 -7.10 8.07 6.19
N SER A 58 -7.39 7.91 7.48
CA SER A 58 -8.02 6.71 8.04
C SER A 58 -9.43 7.01 8.57
N PRO A 59 -10.39 6.08 8.46
CA PRO A 59 -11.69 6.22 9.13
C PRO A 59 -11.56 6.29 10.67
N PHE A 60 -10.43 5.82 11.20
CA PHE A 60 -10.14 5.71 12.63
C PHE A 60 -9.19 6.81 13.14
N LEU A 61 -9.08 7.93 12.43
CA LEU A 61 -8.27 9.07 12.86
C LEU A 61 -8.67 9.59 14.25
N ARG A 62 -7.70 10.19 14.92
CA ARG A 62 -7.83 10.77 16.26
C ARG A 62 -8.94 11.83 16.34
N ARG A 63 -9.92 11.61 17.23
CA ARG A 63 -11.03 12.54 17.51
C ARG A 63 -10.68 13.59 18.57
N TRP A 64 -9.89 13.21 19.57
CA TRP A 64 -9.39 14.07 20.64
C TRP A 64 -8.00 13.63 21.09
N ARG A 65 -7.27 14.49 21.81
CA ARG A 65 -5.94 14.16 22.33
C ARG A 65 -6.03 12.95 23.27
N GLY A 66 -5.20 11.94 23.02
CA GLY A 66 -5.17 10.72 23.83
C GLY A 66 -6.29 9.72 23.53
N ASP A 67 -7.03 9.87 22.42
CA ASP A 67 -8.01 8.88 21.98
C ASP A 67 -7.38 7.48 21.85
N PRO A 68 -7.75 6.52 22.73
CA PRO A 68 -7.08 5.22 22.81
C PRO A 68 -7.45 4.30 21.64
N LEU A 69 -8.51 4.62 20.91
CA LEU A 69 -8.92 3.87 19.73
C LEU A 69 -8.33 4.46 18.45
N ALA A 70 -7.74 5.66 18.50
CA ALA A 70 -7.31 6.34 17.30
C ALA A 70 -6.15 5.64 16.58
N GLU A 71 -6.09 5.84 15.28
CA GLU A 71 -4.94 5.58 14.44
C GLU A 71 -4.41 6.89 13.85
N ASN A 72 -3.21 6.83 13.28
CA ASN A 72 -2.67 7.91 12.46
C ASN A 72 -3.05 7.70 11.00
N VAL A 73 -2.69 8.66 10.16
CA VAL A 73 -2.65 8.50 8.70
C VAL A 73 -1.83 7.25 8.32
N THR A 74 -2.16 6.67 7.18
CA THR A 74 -1.51 5.47 6.65
C THR A 74 -0.51 5.86 5.58
N HIS A 75 0.69 5.27 5.63
CA HIS A 75 1.68 5.38 4.57
C HIS A 75 1.39 4.34 3.51
N LEU A 76 1.34 4.78 2.26
CA LEU A 76 1.22 3.93 1.09
C LEU A 76 2.58 3.89 0.39
N ASP A 77 3.15 2.70 0.19
CA ASP A 77 4.45 2.57 -0.48
C ASP A 77 4.38 3.12 -1.91
N GLY A 78 3.26 2.85 -2.59
CA GLY A 78 2.89 3.47 -3.87
C GLY A 78 1.40 3.75 -3.97
N ALA A 79 1.08 4.93 -4.51
CA ALA A 79 -0.25 5.37 -4.87
C ALA A 79 -0.27 5.77 -6.35
N ILE A 80 -1.23 5.25 -7.11
CA ILE A 80 -1.38 5.45 -8.54
C ILE A 80 -2.81 5.88 -8.83
N GLY A 81 -3.01 6.84 -9.73
CA GLY A 81 -4.33 7.26 -10.16
C GLY A 81 -4.50 8.77 -10.14
N HIS A 82 -5.75 9.20 -9.96
CA HIS A 82 -6.11 10.62 -10.02
C HIS A 82 -6.23 11.21 -8.60
N PHE A 83 -5.19 11.91 -8.20
CA PHE A 83 -5.11 12.50 -6.87
C PHE A 83 -4.26 13.77 -6.87
N TYR A 84 -4.46 14.58 -5.84
CA TYR A 84 -3.63 15.73 -5.51
C TYR A 84 -3.23 15.69 -4.03
N PHE A 85 -2.36 16.60 -3.61
CA PHE A 85 -1.97 16.72 -2.21
C PHE A 85 -2.72 17.85 -1.52
N ARG A 86 -3.23 17.57 -0.32
CA ARG A 86 -3.84 18.55 0.56
C ARG A 86 -2.90 19.75 0.73
N PRO A 87 -3.37 20.99 0.51
CA PRO A 87 -2.58 22.19 0.73
C PRO A 87 -1.94 22.22 2.13
N GLY A 88 -0.66 22.57 2.19
CA GLY A 88 0.10 22.61 3.45
C GLY A 88 0.63 21.25 3.94
N THR A 89 0.35 20.16 3.22
CA THR A 89 0.96 18.84 3.48
C THR A 89 1.96 18.48 2.37
N LYS A 90 2.99 17.71 2.71
CA LYS A 90 3.97 17.22 1.71
C LYS A 90 3.45 16.03 0.90
N ALA A 91 2.63 15.18 1.52
CA ALA A 91 2.23 13.90 0.95
C ALA A 91 0.78 13.49 1.30
N GLY A 92 -0.02 14.38 1.90
CA GLY A 92 -1.41 14.07 2.28
C GLY A 92 -2.29 13.95 1.04
N LEU A 93 -2.58 12.74 0.60
CA LEU A 93 -3.27 12.41 -0.63
C LEU A 93 -4.78 12.66 -0.52
N ILE A 94 -5.35 13.25 -1.57
CA ILE A 94 -6.79 13.40 -1.77
C ILE A 94 -7.12 12.93 -3.19
N ILE A 95 -8.07 11.99 -3.32
CA ILE A 95 -8.60 11.52 -4.60
C ILE A 95 -9.39 12.67 -5.26
N THR A 96 -9.20 12.88 -6.57
CA THR A 96 -9.97 13.91 -7.29
C THR A 96 -11.42 13.49 -7.49
N ALA A 97 -12.34 14.45 -7.59
CA ALA A 97 -13.77 14.15 -7.77
C ALA A 97 -14.08 13.38 -9.07
N ASP A 98 -13.25 13.58 -10.11
CA ASP A 98 -13.33 12.92 -11.41
C ASP A 98 -12.53 11.62 -11.51
N ALA A 99 -11.86 11.16 -10.43
CA ALA A 99 -10.95 10.03 -10.46
C ALA A 99 -11.57 8.73 -10.96
N THR A 100 -11.09 8.14 -12.06
CA THR A 100 -11.52 6.81 -12.52
C THR A 100 -10.50 5.71 -12.19
N GLN A 101 -9.39 6.07 -11.56
CA GLN A 101 -8.31 5.17 -11.17
C GLN A 101 -7.82 5.52 -9.77
N PHE A 102 -7.68 4.50 -8.93
CA PHE A 102 -6.91 4.57 -7.71
C PHE A 102 -6.36 3.19 -7.32
N ASP A 103 -5.09 2.94 -7.63
CA ASP A 103 -4.40 1.69 -7.30
C ASP A 103 -3.35 1.96 -6.21
N VAL A 104 -3.24 1.03 -5.28
CA VAL A 104 -2.31 1.10 -4.15
C VAL A 104 -1.42 -0.12 -4.15
N THR A 105 -0.12 0.11 -4.02
CA THR A 105 0.88 -0.95 -3.88
C THR A 105 1.50 -0.94 -2.49
N GLU A 106 1.63 -2.11 -1.90
CA GLU A 106 2.39 -2.36 -0.68
C GLU A 106 3.57 -3.28 -1.02
N ALA A 107 4.79 -2.77 -0.87
CA ALA A 107 6.00 -3.43 -1.28
C ALA A 107 6.65 -4.17 -0.10
N LYS A 108 7.07 -5.41 -0.34
CA LYS A 108 7.74 -6.26 0.65
C LYS A 108 9.02 -6.84 0.09
N MET A 109 10.05 -6.88 0.92
CA MET A 109 11.32 -7.55 0.63
C MET A 109 11.66 -8.49 1.79
N PHE A 110 11.04 -9.68 1.83
CA PHE A 110 11.12 -10.67 2.91
C PHE A 110 10.42 -10.30 4.23
N ALA A 111 9.87 -9.10 4.32
CA ALA A 111 8.98 -8.73 5.41
C ALA A 111 7.57 -9.33 5.20
N HIS A 112 6.88 -9.59 6.31
CA HIS A 112 5.45 -9.87 6.31
C HIS A 112 4.67 -8.54 6.28
N LEU A 113 3.37 -8.58 5.99
CA LEU A 113 2.48 -7.47 6.31
C LEU A 113 2.44 -7.28 7.84
N SER A 114 2.43 -6.04 8.32
CA SER A 114 2.32 -5.81 9.75
C SER A 114 1.06 -6.47 10.30
N PRO A 115 1.15 -7.38 11.29
CA PRO A 115 -0.01 -8.13 11.78
C PRO A 115 -0.92 -7.26 12.67
N LYS A 116 -0.47 -6.07 13.05
CA LYS A 116 -1.16 -5.18 14.00
C LYS A 116 -0.95 -3.71 13.70
N VAL A 117 -1.90 -2.91 14.15
CA VAL A 117 -1.70 -1.51 14.50
C VAL A 117 -1.59 -1.35 16.02
N THR A 118 -0.93 -0.30 16.48
CA THR A 118 -0.62 -0.07 17.91
C THR A 118 -1.82 -0.25 18.84
N ASN A 119 -2.99 0.27 18.42
CA ASN A 119 -4.20 0.30 19.24
C ASN A 119 -5.22 -0.81 18.89
N ALA A 120 -4.88 -1.70 17.95
CA ALA A 120 -5.71 -2.85 17.57
C ALA A 120 -4.84 -3.99 17.03
N SER A 121 -4.52 -4.95 17.90
CA SER A 121 -3.64 -6.09 17.60
C SER A 121 -4.18 -7.07 16.55
N TYR A 122 -5.47 -6.99 16.24
CA TYR A 122 -6.15 -7.83 15.25
C TYR A 122 -6.33 -7.14 13.90
N TYR A 123 -6.00 -5.85 13.80
CA TYR A 123 -6.21 -5.03 12.62
C TYR A 123 -4.87 -4.87 11.91
N ASP A 124 -4.72 -5.63 10.83
CA ASP A 124 -3.45 -5.74 10.11
C ASP A 124 -3.37 -4.77 8.93
N GLN A 125 -2.19 -4.72 8.32
CA GLN A 125 -1.86 -3.74 7.29
C GLN A 125 -2.78 -3.84 6.06
N ALA A 126 -3.15 -5.03 5.61
CA ALA A 126 -4.08 -5.20 4.49
C ALA A 126 -5.46 -4.61 4.81
N ALA A 127 -6.03 -4.97 5.96
CA ALA A 127 -7.32 -4.44 6.39
C ALA A 127 -7.28 -2.92 6.61
N ARG A 128 -6.13 -2.38 7.05
CA ARG A 128 -5.88 -0.94 7.16
C ARG A 128 -5.87 -0.25 5.81
N ASN A 129 -5.07 -0.74 4.87
CA ASN A 129 -4.94 -0.13 3.54
C ASN A 129 -6.29 -0.09 2.83
N VAL A 130 -7.02 -1.22 2.78
CA VAL A 130 -8.33 -1.27 2.10
C VAL A 130 -9.38 -0.37 2.78
N ALA A 131 -9.38 -0.28 4.11
CA ALA A 131 -10.26 0.66 4.80
C ALA A 131 -9.90 2.13 4.52
N CYS A 132 -8.61 2.46 4.42
CA CYS A 132 -8.18 3.83 4.09
C CYS A 132 -8.51 4.18 2.63
N ILE A 133 -8.38 3.23 1.70
CA ILE A 133 -8.83 3.39 0.31
C ILE A 133 -10.32 3.71 0.25
N ALA A 134 -11.15 2.86 0.88
CA ALA A 134 -12.60 3.08 0.93
C ALA A 134 -12.98 4.39 1.65
N TRP A 135 -12.22 4.79 2.67
CA TRP A 135 -12.41 6.07 3.33
C TRP A 135 -12.11 7.25 2.40
N ALA A 136 -10.99 7.22 1.68
CA ALA A 136 -10.63 8.29 0.75
C ALA A 136 -11.64 8.41 -0.41
N ILE A 137 -12.16 7.29 -0.93
CA ILE A 137 -13.25 7.30 -1.91
C ILE A 137 -14.50 7.98 -1.33
N GLY A 138 -14.87 7.64 -0.10
CA GLY A 138 -15.98 8.29 0.58
C GLY A 138 -15.76 9.79 0.85
N GLN A 139 -14.53 10.21 1.12
CA GLN A 139 -14.21 11.63 1.26
C GLN A 139 -14.29 12.39 -0.07
N ALA A 140 -14.06 11.72 -1.19
CA ALA A 140 -14.26 12.28 -2.52
C ALA A 140 -15.73 12.27 -2.98
N ASP A 141 -16.63 11.70 -2.17
CA ASP A 141 -18.06 11.49 -2.47
C ASP A 141 -18.29 10.82 -3.84
N LYS A 142 -17.40 9.88 -4.18
CA LYS A 142 -17.40 9.21 -5.48
C LYS A 142 -18.05 7.82 -5.43
N PRO A 143 -18.98 7.49 -6.35
CA PRO A 143 -19.46 6.13 -6.50
C PRO A 143 -18.30 5.18 -6.86
N VAL A 144 -18.14 4.10 -6.10
CA VAL A 144 -17.09 3.10 -6.34
C VAL A 144 -17.16 2.51 -7.76
N ALA A 145 -18.37 2.40 -8.31
CA ALA A 145 -18.60 1.85 -9.66
C ALA A 145 -18.01 2.71 -10.79
N ASP A 146 -17.66 3.97 -10.51
CA ASP A 146 -17.05 4.88 -11.49
C ASP A 146 -15.53 4.68 -11.61
N PHE A 147 -14.93 3.81 -10.79
CA PHE A 147 -13.53 3.44 -10.91
C PHE A 147 -13.38 2.33 -11.96
N GLU A 148 -12.73 2.66 -13.06
CA GLU A 148 -12.30 1.71 -14.10
C GLU A 148 -11.13 0.85 -13.62
N SER A 149 -10.27 1.39 -12.73
CA SER A 149 -9.17 0.67 -12.08
C SER A 149 -9.14 1.00 -10.59
N LEU A 150 -9.27 -0.04 -9.76
CA LEU A 150 -9.23 0.09 -8.30
C LEU A 150 -8.60 -1.17 -7.72
N GLY A 151 -7.38 -1.03 -7.20
CA GLY A 151 -6.59 -2.18 -6.77
C GLY A 151 -5.80 -1.95 -5.48
N PHE A 152 -5.59 -3.03 -4.75
CA PHE A 152 -4.63 -3.13 -3.66
C PHE A 152 -3.72 -4.32 -3.90
N TYR A 153 -2.47 -4.05 -4.30
CA TYR A 153 -1.52 -5.07 -4.69
C TYR A 153 -0.37 -5.16 -3.69
N VAL A 154 -0.09 -6.37 -3.20
CA VAL A 154 1.11 -6.65 -2.42
C VAL A 154 2.22 -7.12 -3.35
N VAL A 155 3.29 -6.33 -3.48
CA VAL A 155 4.43 -6.68 -4.32
C VAL A 155 5.51 -7.33 -3.47
N ALA A 156 5.85 -8.59 -3.74
CA ALA A 156 6.76 -9.37 -2.89
C ALA A 156 7.56 -10.41 -3.68
N PRO A 157 8.66 -10.94 -3.13
CA PRO A 157 9.36 -12.09 -3.71
C PRO A 157 8.43 -13.27 -3.96
N ARG A 158 8.55 -13.89 -5.14
CA ARG A 158 7.75 -15.04 -5.61
C ARG A 158 7.69 -16.17 -4.58
N VAL A 159 8.78 -16.40 -3.84
CA VAL A 159 8.85 -17.42 -2.78
C VAL A 159 7.85 -17.15 -1.64
N GLN A 160 7.72 -15.91 -1.16
CA GLN A 160 6.78 -15.57 -0.08
C GLN A 160 5.33 -15.71 -0.54
N ILE A 161 5.06 -15.37 -1.79
CA ILE A 161 3.72 -15.49 -2.38
C ILE A 161 3.35 -16.98 -2.49
N ARG A 162 4.24 -17.82 -3.00
CA ARG A 162 4.02 -19.27 -3.13
C ARG A 162 3.86 -19.99 -1.79
N GLU A 163 4.57 -19.53 -0.76
CA GLU A 163 4.41 -20.03 0.61
C GLU A 163 3.10 -19.57 1.28
N GLY A 164 2.31 -18.72 0.62
CA GLY A 164 1.01 -18.26 1.11
C GLY A 164 1.11 -17.28 2.28
N ILE A 165 2.26 -16.61 2.44
CA ILE A 165 2.55 -15.72 3.59
C ILE A 165 1.48 -14.64 3.77
N PHE A 166 0.93 -14.13 2.66
CA PHE A 166 -0.03 -13.02 2.67
C PHE A 166 -1.49 -13.46 2.52
N SER A 167 -1.75 -14.67 2.02
CA SER A 167 -3.07 -15.10 1.51
C SER A 167 -4.18 -14.98 2.55
N SER A 168 -3.88 -15.31 3.81
CA SER A 168 -4.86 -15.19 4.90
C SER A 168 -5.19 -13.74 5.26
N GLN A 169 -4.27 -12.81 5.03
CA GLN A 169 -4.42 -11.39 5.38
C GLN A 169 -5.17 -10.61 4.31
N ILE A 170 -4.87 -10.87 3.03
CA ILE A 170 -5.40 -10.12 1.89
C ILE A 170 -6.77 -10.62 1.41
N SER A 171 -7.26 -11.76 1.91
CA SER A 171 -8.59 -12.24 1.51
C SER A 171 -9.70 -11.27 1.94
N GLY A 172 -10.66 -11.01 1.04
CA GLY A 172 -11.74 -10.06 1.29
C GLY A 172 -12.56 -10.39 2.55
N SER A 173 -12.78 -11.68 2.85
CA SER A 173 -13.48 -12.10 4.07
C SER A 173 -12.69 -11.79 5.35
N SER A 174 -11.37 -11.95 5.33
CA SER A 174 -10.46 -11.61 6.42
C SER A 174 -10.42 -10.11 6.67
N ILE A 175 -10.27 -9.31 5.60
CA ILE A 175 -10.29 -7.85 5.65
C ILE A 175 -11.63 -7.36 6.21
N LYS A 176 -12.75 -7.84 5.67
CA LYS A 176 -14.10 -7.50 6.13
C LYS A 176 -14.25 -7.74 7.63
N LYS A 177 -13.95 -8.94 8.10
CA LYS A 177 -14.08 -9.33 9.52
C LYS A 177 -13.24 -8.43 10.44
N LYS A 178 -12.02 -8.08 10.02
CA LYS A 178 -11.14 -7.20 10.80
C LYS A 178 -11.67 -5.78 10.87
N VAL A 179 -12.19 -5.24 9.76
CA VAL A 179 -12.81 -3.90 9.73
C VAL A 179 -14.11 -3.86 10.53
N GLU A 180 -14.97 -4.87 10.45
CA GLU A 180 -16.18 -4.99 11.29
C GLU A 180 -15.85 -4.98 12.78
N ARG A 181 -14.85 -5.79 13.17
CA ARG A 181 -14.35 -5.82 14.55
C ARG A 181 -13.80 -4.47 14.95
N ARG A 182 -13.11 -3.78 14.05
CA ARG A 182 -12.54 -2.46 14.31
C ARG A 182 -13.62 -1.42 14.56
N ILE A 183 -14.67 -1.40 13.74
CA ILE A 183 -15.83 -0.52 13.92
C ILE A 183 -16.54 -0.84 15.25
N SER A 184 -16.71 -2.12 15.58
CA SER A 184 -17.35 -2.57 16.83
C SER A 184 -16.65 -2.03 18.10
N ALA A 185 -15.34 -1.80 18.04
CA ALA A 185 -14.59 -1.20 19.14
C ALA A 185 -15.05 0.23 19.48
N TYR A 186 -15.73 0.92 18.56
CA TYR A 186 -16.28 2.27 18.75
C TYR A 186 -17.70 2.29 19.32
N SER A 187 -18.31 1.13 19.62
CA SER A 187 -19.70 1.03 20.12
C SER A 187 -20.01 1.90 21.35
N GLY A 188 -19.01 2.23 22.17
CA GLY A 188 -19.14 3.15 23.30
C GLY A 188 -19.33 4.63 22.90
N ASP A 189 -18.93 5.03 21.69
CA ASP A 189 -19.18 6.35 21.11
C ASP A 189 -20.28 6.22 20.04
N LYS A 190 -21.53 6.48 20.46
CA LYS A 190 -22.72 6.34 19.59
C LYS A 190 -22.60 7.13 18.29
N ARG A 191 -22.02 8.33 18.33
CA ARG A 191 -21.92 9.21 17.15
C ARG A 191 -20.91 8.66 16.16
N LYS A 192 -19.68 8.40 16.61
CA LYS A 192 -18.64 7.86 15.73
C LYS A 192 -19.00 6.46 15.24
N TYR A 193 -19.62 5.64 16.07
CA TYR A 193 -20.09 4.32 15.67
C TYR A 193 -21.12 4.40 14.54
N ALA A 194 -22.13 5.28 14.66
CA ALA A 194 -23.14 5.47 13.60
C ALA A 194 -22.53 6.01 12.28
N GLU A 195 -21.57 6.93 12.37
CA GLU A 195 -20.80 7.43 11.24
C GLU A 195 -20.05 6.28 10.54
N LEU A 196 -19.31 5.47 11.30
CA LEU A 196 -18.56 4.33 10.78
C LEU A 196 -19.48 3.27 10.18
N GLN A 197 -20.66 3.01 10.76
CA GLN A 197 -21.64 2.07 10.20
C GLN A 197 -22.19 2.56 8.86
N THR A 198 -22.43 3.86 8.73
CA THR A 198 -22.86 4.49 7.48
C THR A 198 -21.78 4.37 6.42
N TRP A 199 -20.55 4.81 6.72
CA TRP A 199 -19.39 4.65 5.83
C TRP A 199 -19.15 3.18 5.44
N TYR A 200 -19.30 2.26 6.39
CA TYR A 200 -19.09 0.84 6.16
C TYR A 200 -20.05 0.29 5.10
N ARG A 201 -21.34 0.62 5.23
CA ARG A 201 -22.38 0.20 4.29
C ARG A 201 -22.23 0.87 2.94
N ASP A 202 -22.00 2.18 2.94
CA ASP A 202 -22.14 3.01 1.73
C ASP A 202 -20.85 3.04 0.89
N PHE A 203 -19.68 2.87 1.52
CA PHE A 203 -18.39 2.95 0.83
C PHE A 203 -17.52 1.71 1.02
N PHE A 204 -17.34 1.21 2.24
CA PHE A 204 -16.42 0.09 2.47
C PHE A 204 -16.88 -1.21 1.80
N ILE A 205 -18.14 -1.63 1.99
CA ILE A 205 -18.65 -2.85 1.39
C ILE A 205 -18.65 -2.79 -0.14
N PRO A 206 -19.12 -1.70 -0.80
CA PRO A 206 -18.99 -1.54 -2.23
C PRO A 206 -17.53 -1.55 -2.70
N THR A 207 -16.63 -0.83 -2.02
CA THR A 207 -15.19 -0.83 -2.32
C THR A 207 -14.63 -2.24 -2.28
N LEU A 208 -14.85 -2.97 -1.18
CA LEU A 208 -14.32 -4.33 -1.00
C LEU A 208 -14.81 -5.34 -2.06
N LYS A 209 -15.99 -5.11 -2.63
CA LYS A 209 -16.54 -5.95 -3.71
C LYS A 209 -15.96 -5.61 -5.08
N HIS A 210 -15.54 -4.36 -5.27
CA HIS A 210 -15.08 -3.83 -6.56
C HIS A 210 -13.55 -3.84 -6.70
N ILE A 211 -12.85 -3.61 -5.59
CA ILE A 211 -11.39 -3.53 -5.56
C ILE A 211 -10.75 -4.90 -5.89
N GLU A 212 -9.78 -4.89 -6.79
CA GLU A 212 -8.90 -6.02 -7.00
C GLU A 212 -7.89 -6.11 -5.85
N ILE A 213 -7.74 -7.29 -5.26
CA ILE A 213 -6.77 -7.52 -4.19
C ILE A 213 -5.95 -8.74 -4.55
N ASP A 214 -4.66 -8.54 -4.84
CA ASP A 214 -3.78 -9.63 -5.23
C ASP A 214 -2.31 -9.41 -4.83
N CYS A 215 -1.50 -10.44 -4.99
CA CYS A 215 -0.06 -10.40 -4.86
C CYS A 215 0.60 -10.37 -6.25
N VAL A 216 1.64 -9.56 -6.41
CA VAL A 216 2.45 -9.50 -7.64
C VAL A 216 3.89 -9.85 -7.30
N ALA A 217 4.50 -10.77 -8.04
CA ALA A 217 5.89 -11.15 -7.79
C ALA A 217 6.86 -10.09 -8.35
N TRP A 218 7.88 -9.72 -7.57
CA TRP A 218 8.96 -8.88 -8.08
C TRP A 218 9.63 -9.49 -9.31
N GLU A 219 9.80 -10.81 -9.31
CA GLU A 219 10.42 -11.53 -10.41
C GLU A 219 9.63 -11.37 -11.70
N ASP A 220 8.30 -11.45 -11.67
CA ASP A 220 7.47 -11.27 -12.87
C ASP A 220 7.58 -9.83 -13.39
N ILE A 221 7.62 -8.85 -12.48
CA ILE A 221 7.82 -7.43 -12.82
C ILE A 221 9.20 -7.20 -13.46
N VAL A 222 10.27 -7.71 -12.86
CA VAL A 222 11.65 -7.55 -13.33
C VAL A 222 11.85 -8.26 -14.67
N GLU A 223 11.26 -9.44 -14.85
CA GLU A 223 11.24 -10.16 -16.13
C GLU A 223 10.49 -9.35 -17.21
N ALA A 224 9.38 -8.69 -16.87
CA ALA A 224 8.61 -7.86 -17.81
C ALA A 224 9.30 -6.55 -18.19
N ILE A 225 10.10 -5.95 -17.30
CA ILE A 225 10.91 -4.76 -17.61
C ILE A 225 12.09 -5.13 -18.52
N ASP A 226 12.67 -6.32 -18.35
CA ASP A 226 13.78 -6.87 -19.14
C ASP A 226 15.03 -5.96 -19.30
N GLU A 227 15.30 -5.14 -18.28
CA GLU A 227 16.49 -4.28 -18.23
C GLU A 227 17.56 -4.87 -17.29
N PRO A 228 18.81 -5.08 -17.75
CA PRO A 228 19.88 -5.65 -16.93
C PRO A 228 20.14 -4.91 -15.61
N ASP A 229 20.10 -3.57 -15.65
CA ASP A 229 20.36 -2.74 -14.47
C ASP A 229 19.26 -2.88 -13.41
N VAL A 230 18.01 -3.07 -13.84
CA VAL A 230 16.87 -3.31 -12.94
C VAL A 230 16.98 -4.69 -12.29
N ARG A 231 17.37 -5.71 -13.07
CA ARG A 231 17.63 -7.06 -12.56
C ARG A 231 18.77 -7.06 -11.54
N GLU A 232 19.88 -6.39 -11.85
CA GLU A 232 21.00 -6.27 -10.91
C GLU A 232 20.61 -5.51 -9.63
N PHE A 233 19.82 -4.45 -9.75
CA PHE A 233 19.30 -3.72 -8.59
C PHE A 233 18.42 -4.62 -7.71
N TYR A 234 17.53 -5.40 -8.32
CA TYR A 234 16.70 -6.37 -7.60
C TYR A 234 17.54 -7.45 -6.90
N ASP A 235 18.55 -8.02 -7.57
CA ASP A 235 19.45 -9.01 -6.96
C ASP A 235 20.18 -8.44 -5.73
N ARG A 236 20.57 -7.16 -5.79
CA ARG A 236 21.15 -6.46 -4.64
C ARG A 236 20.11 -6.28 -3.52
N CYS A 237 18.86 -5.92 -3.83
CA CYS A 237 17.77 -5.89 -2.86
C CYS A 237 17.59 -7.25 -2.16
N LEU A 238 17.61 -8.35 -2.91
CA LEU A 238 17.54 -9.70 -2.36
C LEU A 238 18.73 -9.98 -1.43
N ARG A 239 19.96 -9.79 -1.92
CA ARG A 239 21.20 -10.06 -1.18
C ARG A 239 21.23 -9.37 0.19
N PHE A 240 20.83 -8.10 0.26
CA PHE A 240 20.94 -7.30 1.47
C PHE A 240 19.74 -7.42 2.42
N ASN A 241 18.60 -7.95 1.98
CA ASN A 241 17.39 -8.09 2.81
C ASN A 241 17.08 -9.54 3.24
N VAL A 242 17.48 -10.56 2.48
CA VAL A 242 17.29 -12.00 2.86
C VAL A 242 17.93 -12.33 4.22
N ARG A 243 19.05 -11.67 4.58
CA ARG A 243 19.75 -11.95 5.84
C ARG A 243 19.04 -11.39 7.09
N LYS A 244 18.13 -10.42 6.95
CA LYS A 244 17.41 -9.84 8.10
C LYS A 244 16.38 -10.81 8.68
N THR A 245 15.79 -11.69 7.88
CA THR A 245 14.79 -12.68 8.33
C THR A 245 15.35 -13.85 9.12
N ARG A 246 16.66 -14.16 9.01
CA ARG A 246 17.31 -15.25 9.78
C ARG A 246 17.72 -14.87 11.22
N ARG A 247 17.46 -13.63 11.66
CA ARG A 247 17.78 -13.14 13.01
C ARG A 247 16.54 -12.63 13.78
N GLY A 248 15.33 -12.97 13.32
CA GLY A 248 14.07 -12.72 14.01
C GLY A 248 13.60 -13.93 14.80
#